data_AF-A0A966VSG4-F1
#
_entry.id   AF-A0A966VSG4-F1
#
_cell.length_a   1.000
_cell.length_b   1.000
_cell.length_c   1.000
_cell.angle_alpha   90.00
_cell.angle_beta   90.00
_cell.angle_gamma   90.00
#
_symmetry.space_group_name_H-M   'P 1'
#
loop_
_entity.id
_entity.type
_entity.pdbx_description
1 polymer ?
#
loop_
_entity_poly.entity_id
_entity_poly.type
_entity_poly.pdbx_seq_one_letter_code
_entity_poly.pdbx_strand_id
1 'polypeptide(L)'
;DNYRDVIMTIQDLYLSNVNLKMNEAMKIMAVVTSLLAPATVIGGIFGMNFKIIPLAENQNGFFITIAIMIIIPLLMISWFRRKGLL
;
A
#
# COMPACT_ATOMS: atom_id res chain seq x y z
N ASP A 1 -25.24 38.78 11.14
CA ASP A 1 -25.19 37.34 11.47
C ASP A 1 -25.19 36.45 10.23
N ASN A 2 -26.20 36.52 9.35
CA ASN A 2 -26.27 35.73 8.11
C ASN A 2 -24.99 35.68 7.25
N TYR A 3 -24.32 36.82 7.03
CA TYR A 3 -23.07 36.85 6.24
C TYR A 3 -21.89 36.16 6.94
N ARG A 4 -21.83 36.18 8.27
CA ARG A 4 -20.80 35.47 9.03
C ARG A 4 -21.03 33.96 8.93
N ASP A 5 -22.28 33.52 9.01
CA ASP A 5 -22.64 32.11 8.90
C ASP A 5 -22.32 31.54 7.51
N VAL A 6 -22.58 32.32 6.45
CA VAL A 6 -22.19 31.96 5.08
C VAL A 6 -20.67 31.89 4.92
N ILE A 7 -19.91 32.83 5.49
CA ILE A 7 -18.44 32.81 5.44
C ILE A 7 -17.88 31.59 6.19
N MET A 8 -18.42 31.27 7.37
CA MET A 8 -18.03 30.08 8.13
C MET A 8 -18.35 28.80 7.36
N THR A 9 -19.53 28.71 6.75
CA THR A 9 -19.91 27.55 5.90
C THR A 9 -18.96 27.37 4.71
N ILE A 10 -18.56 28.45 4.04
CA ILE A 10 -17.60 28.39 2.93
C ILE A 10 -16.23 27.93 3.43
N GLN A 11 -15.78 28.40 4.59
CA GLN A 11 -14.53 27.96 5.20
C GLN A 11 -14.56 26.46 5.55
N ASP A 12 -15.67 25.98 6.12
CA ASP A 12 -15.85 24.56 6.44
C ASP A 12 -15.86 23.69 5.18
N LEU A 13 -16.50 24.17 4.10
CA LEU A 13 -16.47 23.50 2.80
C LEU A 13 -15.06 23.47 2.20
N TYR A 14 -14.28 24.54 2.36
CA TYR A 14 -12.89 24.59 1.91
C TYR A 14 -12.02 23.58 2.67
N LEU A 15 -12.11 23.57 4.00
CA LEU A 15 -11.40 22.62 4.86
C LEU A 15 -11.81 21.18 4.54
N SER A 16 -13.10 20.93 4.30
CA SER A 16 -13.60 19.63 3.87
C SER A 16 -12.97 19.20 2.54
N ASN A 17 -12.88 20.09 1.55
CA ASN A 17 -12.22 19.79 0.28
C ASN A 17 -10.72 19.48 0.45
N VAL A 18 -10.03 20.21 1.31
CA VAL A 18 -8.61 19.94 1.63
C VAL A 18 -8.47 18.57 2.29
N ASN A 19 -9.35 18.23 3.23
CA ASN A 19 -9.35 16.93 3.89
C ASN A 19 -9.66 15.78 2.91
N LEU A 20 -10.56 15.97 1.94
CA LEU A 20 -10.82 14.98 0.89
C LEU A 20 -9.56 14.69 0.07
N LYS A 21 -8.86 15.74 -0.38
CA LYS A 21 -7.58 15.58 -1.12
C LYS A 21 -6.51 14.91 -0.26
N MET A 22 -6.42 15.27 1.02
CA MET A 22 -5.48 14.65 1.95
C MET A 22 -5.81 13.16 2.14
N ASN A 23 -7.08 12.80 2.27
CA ASN A 23 -7.50 11.41 2.40
C ASN A 23 -7.20 10.60 1.13
N GLU A 24 -7.37 11.20 -0.05
CA GLU A 24 -6.97 10.60 -1.32
C GLU A 24 -5.45 10.38 -1.41
N ALA A 25 -4.65 11.37 -1.00
CA ALA A 25 -3.20 11.24 -0.96
C ALA A 25 -2.74 10.13 0.00
N MET A 26 -3.32 10.06 1.21
CA MET A 26 -3.03 8.99 2.18
C MET A 26 -3.39 7.61 1.62
N LYS A 27 -4.53 7.49 0.94
CA LYS A 27 -4.96 6.26 0.28
C LYS A 27 -3.93 5.79 -0.75
N ILE A 28 -3.41 6.71 -1.59
CA ILE A 28 -2.37 6.39 -2.56
C ILE A 28 -1.09 5.90 -1.87
N MET A 29 -0.62 6.60 -0.83
CA MET A 29 0.57 6.20 -0.09
C MET A 29 0.40 4.82 0.58
N ALA A 30 -0.76 4.56 1.19
CA ALA A 30 -1.07 3.29 1.82
C ALA A 30 -1.06 2.14 0.81
N VAL A 31 -1.63 2.34 -0.39
CA VAL A 31 -1.58 1.35 -1.46
C VAL A 31 -0.13 1.07 -1.87
N VAL A 32 0.66 2.10 -2.18
CA VAL A 32 2.07 1.93 -2.58
C VAL A 32 2.85 1.16 -1.49
N THR A 33 2.65 1.51 -0.23
CA THR A 33 3.31 0.86 0.92
C THR A 33 2.89 -0.60 1.05
N SER A 34 1.59 -0.88 0.92
CA SER A 34 1.05 -2.24 0.99
C SER A 34 1.57 -3.14 -0.13
N LEU A 35 1.91 -2.58 -1.30
CA LEU A 35 2.52 -3.34 -2.39
C LEU A 35 3.99 -3.66 -2.14
N LEU A 36 4.71 -2.75 -1.49
CA LEU A 36 6.13 -2.93 -1.17
C LEU A 36 6.35 -3.84 0.04
N ALA A 37 5.46 -3.83 1.02
CA ALA A 37 5.58 -4.61 2.26
C ALA A 37 5.95 -6.10 2.06
N PRO A 38 5.24 -6.91 1.23
CA PRO A 38 5.60 -8.31 1.03
C PRO A 38 6.96 -8.49 0.34
N ALA A 39 7.30 -7.65 -0.63
CA ALA A 39 8.61 -7.69 -1.28
C ALA A 39 9.74 -7.36 -0.29
N THR A 40 9.55 -6.34 0.56
CA THR A 40 10.52 -5.94 1.60
C THR A 40 10.72 -7.03 2.65
N VAL A 41 9.64 -7.67 3.12
CA VAL A 41 9.74 -8.76 4.10
C VAL A 41 10.49 -9.95 3.51
N ILE A 42 10.16 -10.37 2.29
CA ILE A 42 10.85 -11.50 1.65
C ILE A 42 12.31 -11.13 1.38
N GLY A 43 12.59 -9.94 0.83
CA GLY A 43 13.97 -9.46 0.62
C GLY A 43 14.77 -9.37 1.93
N GLY A 44 14.12 -8.96 3.03
CA GLY A 44 14.71 -8.95 4.36
C GLY A 44 15.08 -10.36 4.84
N ILE A 45 14.17 -11.32 4.75
CA ILE A 45 14.40 -12.72 5.16
C ILE A 45 15.53 -13.35 4.34
N PHE A 46 15.57 -13.13 3.02
CA PHE A 46 16.62 -13.65 2.14
C PHE A 46 17.97 -12.90 2.29
N GLY A 47 17.96 -11.66 2.79
CA GLY A 47 19.15 -10.90 3.12
C GLY A 47 19.75 -11.20 4.50
N MET A 48 19.08 -12.01 5.32
CA MET A 48 19.60 -12.45 6.61
C MET A 48 20.69 -13.52 6.41
N ASN A 49 21.77 -13.44 7.19
CA ASN A 49 22.91 -14.38 7.16
C ASN A 49 22.55 -15.75 7.78
N PHE A 50 21.48 -16.40 7.34
CA PHE A 50 21.12 -17.75 7.77
C PHE A 50 21.89 -18.80 6.97
N LYS A 51 22.49 -19.77 7.69
CA LYS A 51 23.30 -20.86 7.12
C LYS A 51 22.48 -21.87 6.31
N ILE A 52 21.17 -22.00 6.58
CA ILE A 52 20.24 -22.86 5.85
C ILE A 52 19.00 -22.01 5.55
N ILE A 53 18.86 -21.55 4.32
CA ILE A 53 17.61 -21.02 3.80
C ILE A 53 16.99 -22.16 2.99
N PRO A 54 15.86 -22.75 3.42
CA PRO A 54 15.30 -23.97 2.81
C PRO A 54 14.88 -23.80 1.33
N LEU A 55 14.85 -22.57 0.81
CA LEU A 55 14.63 -22.24 -0.61
C LEU A 55 15.91 -21.85 -1.39
N ALA A 56 17.07 -21.68 -0.74
CA ALA A 56 18.30 -21.25 -1.41
C ALA A 56 19.12 -22.40 -1.99
N GLU A 57 19.05 -23.60 -1.42
CA GLU A 57 19.75 -24.79 -1.93
C GLU A 57 19.06 -25.44 -3.14
N ASN A 58 17.79 -25.14 -3.39
CA ASN A 58 17.04 -25.66 -4.53
C ASN A 58 17.27 -24.81 -5.77
N GLN A 59 17.64 -25.43 -6.91
CA GLN A 59 17.81 -24.75 -8.22
C GLN A 59 16.58 -23.92 -8.64
N ASN A 60 15.37 -24.33 -8.22
CA ASN A 60 14.11 -23.64 -8.53
C ASN A 60 13.60 -22.72 -7.43
N GLY A 61 14.23 -22.72 -6.24
CA GLY A 61 13.73 -21.95 -5.09
C GLY A 61 13.84 -20.44 -5.28
N PHE A 62 14.81 -19.97 -6.07
CA PHE A 62 14.91 -18.58 -6.51
C PHE A 62 13.69 -18.15 -7.35
N PHE A 63 13.33 -18.96 -8.36
CA PHE A 63 12.18 -18.69 -9.22
C PHE A 63 10.84 -18.72 -8.46
N ILE A 64 10.67 -19.69 -7.54
CA ILE A 64 9.48 -19.78 -6.69
C ILE A 64 9.36 -18.55 -5.79
N THR A 65 10.46 -18.09 -5.20
CA THR A 65 10.48 -16.89 -4.35
C THR A 65 10.07 -15.65 -5.12
N ILE A 66 10.61 -15.45 -6.33
CA ILE A 66 10.24 -14.34 -7.21
C ILE A 66 8.76 -14.43 -7.61
N ALA A 67 8.28 -15.63 -7.96
CA ALA A 67 6.87 -15.82 -8.29
C ALA A 67 5.96 -15.43 -7.13
N ILE A 68 6.31 -15.81 -5.89
CA ILE A 68 5.57 -15.43 -4.67
C ILE A 68 5.65 -13.91 -4.41
N MET A 69 6.83 -13.31 -4.55
CA MET A 69 7.03 -11.85 -4.42
C MET A 69 6.15 -11.04 -5.39
N ILE A 70 5.85 -11.58 -6.57
CA ILE A 70 5.00 -10.90 -7.58
C ILE A 70 3.52 -11.25 -7.39
N ILE A 71 3.19 -12.50 -7.08
CA ILE A 71 1.79 -12.98 -6.93
C ILE A 71 1.10 -12.32 -5.73
N ILE A 72 1.79 -12.17 -4.59
CA ILE A 72 1.20 -11.58 -3.39
C ILE A 72 0.73 -10.13 -3.64
N PRO A 73 1.57 -9.20 -4.12
CA PRO A 73 1.11 -7.85 -4.41
C PRO A 73 0.05 -7.82 -5.53
N LEU A 74 0.11 -8.68 -6.54
CA LEU A 74 -0.95 -8.79 -7.55
C LEU A 74 -2.32 -9.17 -6.95
N LEU A 75 -2.34 -10.16 -6.04
CA LEU A 75 -3.55 -10.54 -5.31
C LEU A 75 -4.06 -9.40 -4.43
N MET A 76 -3.15 -8.68 -3.75
CA MET A 76 -3.52 -7.50 -2.97
C MET A 76 -4.12 -6.41 -3.85
N ILE A 77 -3.53 -6.08 -5.01
CA ILE A 77 -4.10 -5.10 -5.97
C ILE A 77 -5.50 -5.52 -6.39
N SER A 78 -5.68 -6.79 -6.77
CA SER A 78 -6.98 -7.31 -7.21
C SER A 78 -8.03 -7.19 -6.11
N TRP A 79 -7.65 -7.48 -4.85
CA TRP A 79 -8.53 -7.35 -3.70
C TRP A 79 -8.84 -5.89 -3.35
N PHE A 80 -7.85 -4.99 -3.40
CA PHE A 80 -8.01 -3.55 -3.18
C PHE A 80 -8.94 -2.91 -4.22
N ARG A 81 -8.82 -3.30 -5.50
CA ARG A 81 -9.74 -2.86 -6.57
C ARG A 81 -11.16 -3.37 -6.34
N ARG A 82 -11.33 -4.63 -5.92
CA ARG A 82 -12.67 -5.19 -5.63
C ARG A 82 -13.38 -4.52 -4.46
N LYS A 83 -12.63 -4.00 -3.48
CA LYS A 83 -13.19 -3.28 -2.33
C LYS A 83 -13.42 -1.77 -2.57
N GLY A 84 -13.11 -1.23 -3.75
CA GLY A 84 -13.24 0.21 -4.02
C GLY A 84 -12.29 1.08 -3.18
N LEU A 85 -11.23 0.47 -2.63
CA LEU A 85 -10.16 1.19 -1.95
C LEU A 85 -9.18 1.80 -2.96
N LEU A 86 -9.14 1.28 -4.19
CA LEU A 86 -8.49 1.82 -5.38
C LEU A 86 -9.52 2.33 -6.39
#